data_AF-A0A0B1S796-F1
#
_entry.id   AF-A0A0B1S796-F1
#
_cell.length_a   1.000
_cell.length_b   1.000
_cell.length_c   1.000
_cell.angle_alpha   90.00
_cell.angle_beta   90.00
_cell.angle_gamma   90.00
#
_symmetry.space_group_name_H-M   'P 1'
#
loop_
_entity.id
_entity.type
_entity.pdbx_description
1 polymer ?
#
loop_
_entity_poly.entity_id
_entity_poly.type
_entity_poly.pdbx_seq_one_letter_code
_entity_poly.pdbx_strand_id
1 'polypeptide(L)'
;MTYIYTKWYLEVVLRRASAGHMLWSEHLQAMISSGENIEFAPEQYTDPRELRCLAQIIGPYGVKYLAERLTWHVASQIGELNKIVLANRDILHTARTNFDCNERMKEVMQVLSHEPKDKKGATSSPADAILQRTSIIGQIFSFRDALHVALEQ
;
A
#
# COMPACT_ATOMS: atom_id res chain seq x y z
N MET A 1 -2.61 -11.33 -23.22
CA MET A 1 -3.06 -10.00 -22.77
C MET A 1 -3.16 -9.90 -21.24
N THR A 2 -4.00 -10.71 -20.58
CA THR A 2 -4.17 -10.69 -19.10
C THR A 2 -2.86 -10.69 -18.31
N TYR A 3 -1.93 -11.61 -18.61
CA TYR A 3 -0.65 -11.69 -17.92
C TYR A 3 0.18 -10.41 -18.05
N ILE A 4 0.20 -9.79 -19.23
CA ILE A 4 1.00 -8.60 -19.52
C ILE A 4 0.51 -7.40 -18.70
N TYR A 5 -0.80 -7.12 -18.75
CA TYR A 5 -1.39 -6.05 -17.94
C TYR A 5 -1.25 -6.32 -16.45
N THR A 6 -1.50 -7.56 -16.02
CA THR A 6 -1.32 -7.95 -14.61
C THR A 6 0.10 -7.65 -14.15
N LYS A 7 1.10 -8.10 -14.92
CA LYS A 7 2.51 -7.84 -14.61
C LYS A 7 2.81 -6.35 -14.55
N TRP A 8 2.31 -5.57 -15.51
CA TRP A 8 2.53 -4.12 -15.55
C TRP A 8 1.94 -3.40 -14.33
N TYR A 9 0.66 -3.63 -13.99
CA TYR A 9 0.06 -3.00 -12.81
C TYR A 9 0.76 -3.38 -11.50
N LEU A 10 1.20 -4.63 -11.36
CA LEU A 10 1.91 -5.07 -10.15
C LEU A 10 3.34 -4.52 -10.07
N GLU A 11 4.14 -4.70 -11.13
CA GLU A 11 5.59 -4.43 -11.08
C GLU A 11 5.93 -2.97 -11.40
N VAL A 12 5.06 -2.24 -12.08
CA VAL A 12 5.31 -0.86 -12.53
C VAL A 12 4.51 0.12 -11.67
N VAL A 13 3.18 0.01 -11.66
CA VAL A 13 2.28 0.95 -10.96
C VAL A 13 2.37 0.77 -9.45
N LEU A 14 2.02 -0.42 -8.94
CA LEU A 14 1.97 -0.64 -7.48
C LEU A 14 3.33 -0.65 -6.82
N ARG A 15 4.39 -1.02 -7.56
CA ARG A 15 5.76 -0.89 -7.06
C ARG A 15 6.14 0.57 -6.80
N ARG A 16 5.78 1.48 -7.71
CA ARG A 16 6.01 2.92 -7.55
C ARG A 16 5.13 3.52 -6.45
N ALA A 17 3.87 3.09 -6.36
CA ALA A 17 3.00 3.42 -5.24
C ALA A 17 3.60 3.01 -3.88
N SER A 18 4.16 1.79 -3.82
CA SER A 18 4.83 1.28 -2.62
C SER A 18 6.10 2.04 -2.25
N ALA A 19 6.78 2.61 -3.25
CA ALA A 19 7.93 3.48 -3.06
C ALA A 19 7.54 4.94 -2.69
N GLY A 20 6.24 5.25 -2.57
CA GLY A 20 5.76 6.59 -2.22
C GLY A 20 5.76 7.58 -3.38
N HIS A 21 5.96 7.12 -4.62
CA HIS A 21 5.91 7.99 -5.79
C HIS A 21 4.48 8.29 -6.23
N MET A 22 3.50 7.52 -5.79
CA MET A 22 2.11 7.60 -6.24
C MET A 22 1.17 7.39 -5.07
N LEU A 23 -0.01 8.00 -5.15
CA LEU A 23 -1.04 7.90 -4.13
C LEU A 23 -2.40 7.70 -4.77
N TRP A 24 -3.27 6.91 -4.13
CA TRP A 24 -4.66 6.79 -4.54
C TRP A 24 -5.46 8.04 -4.15
N SER A 25 -6.21 8.60 -5.09
CA SER A 25 -7.14 9.71 -4.85
C SER A 25 -8.57 9.20 -4.87
N GLU A 26 -9.24 9.21 -3.71
CA GLU A 26 -10.65 8.83 -3.61
C GLU A 26 -11.58 9.79 -4.39
N HIS A 27 -11.18 11.05 -4.56
CA HIS A 27 -11.99 11.99 -5.35
C HIS A 27 -11.95 11.67 -6.85
N LEU A 28 -10.78 11.31 -7.37
CA LEU A 28 -10.59 11.02 -8.80
C LEU A 28 -10.78 9.54 -9.14
N GLN A 29 -10.84 8.67 -8.11
CA GLN A 29 -10.88 7.21 -8.25
C GLN A 29 -9.73 6.71 -9.14
N ALA A 30 -8.52 7.25 -8.91
CA ALA A 30 -7.34 6.98 -9.70
C ALA A 30 -6.06 7.14 -8.87
N MET A 31 -4.98 6.51 -9.33
CA MET A 31 -3.63 6.76 -8.82
C MET A 31 -3.09 8.05 -9.40
N ILE A 32 -2.56 8.93 -8.54
CA ILE A 32 -1.99 10.22 -8.89
C ILE A 32 -0.51 10.24 -8.54
N SER A 33 0.29 10.91 -9.38
CA SER A 33 1.70 11.15 -9.08
C SER A 33 1.88 12.01 -7.83
N SER A 34 2.78 11.61 -6.94
CA SER A 34 3.17 12.40 -5.76
C SER A 34 4.32 13.38 -6.02
N GLY A 35 4.82 13.50 -7.26
CA GLY A 35 5.92 14.42 -7.62
C GLY A 35 6.35 14.36 -9.09
N GLU A 36 7.52 14.94 -9.40
CA GLU A 36 7.99 15.14 -10.79
C GLU A 36 8.72 13.94 -11.41
N ASN A 37 9.11 12.93 -10.61
CA ASN A 37 9.93 11.80 -11.05
C ASN A 37 9.13 10.55 -11.48
N ILE A 38 8.07 10.72 -12.28
CA ILE A 38 7.36 9.58 -12.89
C ILE A 38 7.42 9.67 -14.41
N GLU A 39 7.88 8.60 -15.04
CA GLU A 39 8.02 8.44 -16.50
C GLU A 39 6.65 8.44 -17.24
N PHE A 40 5.55 8.28 -16.51
CA PHE A 40 4.20 8.26 -17.04
C PHE A 40 3.21 8.87 -16.04
N ALA A 41 2.10 9.41 -16.54
CA ALA A 41 1.01 9.94 -15.72
C ALA A 41 0.09 8.79 -15.30
N PRO A 42 0.06 8.36 -14.03
CA PRO A 42 -0.69 7.18 -13.64
C PRO A 42 -2.21 7.29 -13.71
N GLU A 43 -2.73 8.50 -13.64
CA GLU A 43 -4.13 8.79 -13.87
C GLU A 43 -4.57 8.30 -15.25
N GLN A 44 -3.69 8.36 -16.26
CA GLN A 44 -3.97 7.89 -17.63
C GLN A 44 -4.04 6.36 -17.76
N TYR A 45 -3.81 5.62 -16.67
CA TYR A 45 -3.85 4.16 -16.66
C TYR A 45 -4.72 3.62 -15.53
N THR A 46 -5.19 4.47 -14.62
CA THR A 46 -5.93 4.03 -13.43
C THR A 46 -7.24 4.78 -13.24
N ASP A 47 -7.58 5.73 -14.12
CA ASP A 47 -8.90 6.35 -14.09
C ASP A 47 -10.01 5.32 -14.34
N PRO A 48 -11.27 5.66 -13.97
CA PRO A 48 -12.38 4.73 -14.14
C PRO A 48 -12.61 4.29 -15.60
N ARG A 49 -12.21 5.11 -16.59
CA ARG A 49 -12.40 4.78 -18.01
C ARG A 49 -11.41 3.71 -18.45
N GLU A 50 -10.14 3.87 -18.10
CA GLU A 50 -9.06 2.96 -18.41
C GLU A 50 -9.25 1.62 -17.70
N LEU A 51 -9.72 1.64 -16.44
CA LEU A 51 -10.06 0.40 -15.74
C LEU A 51 -11.23 -0.35 -16.38
N ARG A 52 -12.24 0.35 -16.93
CA ARG A 52 -13.31 -0.30 -17.72
C ARG A 52 -12.76 -0.91 -19.00
N CYS A 53 -11.93 -0.17 -19.74
CA CYS A 53 -11.27 -0.68 -20.94
C CYS A 53 -10.43 -1.93 -20.61
N LEU A 54 -9.66 -1.89 -19.52
CA LEU A 54 -8.90 -3.03 -19.04
C LEU A 54 -9.80 -4.22 -18.72
N ALA A 55 -10.87 -4.02 -17.95
CA ALA A 55 -11.82 -5.06 -17.57
C ALA A 55 -12.46 -5.73 -18.80
N GLN A 56 -12.79 -4.96 -19.84
CA GLN A 56 -13.29 -5.49 -21.10
C GLN A 56 -12.23 -6.32 -21.86
N ILE A 57 -10.96 -5.89 -21.83
CA ILE A 57 -9.86 -6.59 -22.52
C ILE A 57 -9.51 -7.92 -21.84
N ILE A 58 -9.42 -7.93 -20.51
CA ILE A 58 -8.97 -9.12 -19.76
C ILE A 58 -10.13 -10.02 -19.31
N GLY A 59 -11.36 -9.49 -19.33
CA GLY A 59 -12.59 -10.17 -18.94
C GLY A 59 -12.68 -10.53 -17.45
N PRO A 60 -13.78 -11.14 -17.01
CA PRO A 60 -14.01 -11.51 -15.61
C PRO A 60 -12.92 -12.40 -15.02
N TYR A 61 -12.45 -13.40 -15.79
CA TYR A 61 -11.38 -14.29 -15.34
C TYR A 61 -10.04 -13.56 -15.21
N GLY A 62 -9.76 -12.58 -16.08
CA GLY A 62 -8.55 -11.78 -16.00
C GLY A 62 -8.57 -10.82 -14.82
N VAL A 63 -9.71 -10.18 -14.56
CA VAL A 63 -9.92 -9.33 -13.38
C VAL A 63 -9.76 -10.16 -12.10
N LYS A 64 -10.37 -11.35 -12.03
CA LYS A 64 -10.19 -12.28 -10.91
C LYS A 64 -8.71 -12.63 -10.70
N TYR A 65 -8.01 -12.99 -11.77
CA TYR A 65 -6.58 -13.31 -11.69
C TYR A 65 -5.74 -12.14 -11.16
N LEU A 66 -5.99 -10.92 -11.65
CA LEU A 66 -5.33 -9.71 -11.14
C LEU A 66 -5.66 -9.48 -9.66
N ALA A 67 -6.94 -9.55 -9.27
CA ALA A 67 -7.39 -9.39 -7.90
C ALA A 67 -6.77 -10.40 -6.92
N GLU A 68 -6.61 -11.66 -7.33
CA GLU A 68 -5.91 -12.68 -6.54
C GLU A 68 -4.45 -12.30 -6.30
N ARG A 69 -3.74 -11.79 -7.32
CA ARG A 69 -2.35 -11.34 -7.16
C ARG A 69 -2.25 -10.10 -6.27
N LEU A 70 -3.17 -9.14 -6.39
CA LEU A 70 -3.26 -7.99 -5.49
C LEU A 70 -3.41 -8.45 -4.03
N THR A 71 -4.27 -9.45 -3.81
CA THR A 71 -4.49 -10.04 -2.49
C THR A 71 -3.23 -10.71 -1.94
N TRP A 72 -2.44 -11.39 -2.80
CA TRP A 72 -1.13 -11.93 -2.42
C TRP A 72 -0.14 -10.83 -1.98
N HIS A 73 -0.12 -9.69 -2.67
CA HIS A 73 0.72 -8.56 -2.25
C HIS A 73 0.28 -7.97 -0.90
N VAL A 74 -1.03 -7.88 -0.64
CA VAL A 74 -1.56 -7.47 0.67
C VAL A 74 -1.12 -8.44 1.76
N ALA A 75 -1.26 -9.75 1.53
CA ALA A 75 -0.82 -10.76 2.50
C ALA A 75 0.68 -10.63 2.82
N SER A 76 1.51 -10.33 1.82
CA SER A 76 2.94 -10.05 2.03
C SER A 76 3.17 -8.81 2.90
N GLN A 77 2.43 -7.71 2.67
CA GLN A 77 2.54 -6.51 3.50
C GLN A 77 2.12 -6.75 4.95
N ILE A 78 1.05 -7.53 5.17
CA ILE A 78 0.61 -7.95 6.51
C ILE A 78 1.69 -8.80 7.19
N GLY A 79 2.32 -9.72 6.45
CA GLY A 79 3.42 -10.53 6.98
C GLY A 79 4.59 -9.69 7.48
N GLU A 80 4.98 -8.67 6.73
CA GLU A 80 6.03 -7.74 7.17
C GLU A 80 5.59 -6.82 8.32
N LEU A 81 4.33 -6.36 8.31
CA LEU A 81 3.75 -5.58 9.41
C LEU A 81 3.78 -6.38 10.72
N ASN A 82 3.40 -7.66 10.66
CA ASN A 82 3.43 -8.56 11.81
C ASN A 82 4.84 -8.71 12.40
N LYS A 83 5.89 -8.74 11.57
CA LYS A 83 7.28 -8.77 12.07
C LYS A 83 7.60 -7.53 12.90
N ILE A 84 7.16 -6.34 12.46
CA ILE A 84 7.37 -5.09 13.18
C ILE A 84 6.60 -5.11 14.52
N VAL A 85 5.34 -5.54 14.49
CA VAL A 85 4.50 -5.66 15.70
C VAL A 85 5.11 -6.63 16.70
N LEU A 86 5.59 -7.79 16.25
CA LEU A 86 6.23 -8.79 17.12
C LEU A 86 7.53 -8.27 17.72
N ALA A 87 8.36 -7.57 16.95
CA ALA A 87 9.59 -6.96 17.43
C ALA A 87 9.35 -5.86 18.48
N ASN A 88 8.18 -5.22 18.46
CA ASN A 88 7.81 -4.12 19.36
C ASN A 88 6.68 -4.52 20.33
N ARG A 89 6.48 -5.82 20.58
CA ARG A 89 5.32 -6.34 21.32
C ARG A 89 5.16 -5.70 22.70
N ASP A 90 6.24 -5.59 23.47
CA ASP A 90 6.18 -5.14 24.86
C ASP A 90 5.88 -3.64 24.97
N ILE A 91 6.47 -2.84 24.08
CA ILE A 91 6.20 -1.39 24.03
C ILE A 91 4.77 -1.11 23.54
N LEU A 92 4.28 -1.89 22.57
CA LEU A 92 2.88 -1.82 22.10
C LEU A 92 1.90 -2.30 23.19
N HIS A 93 2.26 -3.32 23.97
CA HIS A 93 1.46 -3.76 25.11
C HIS A 93 1.38 -2.67 26.19
N THR A 94 2.51 -2.02 26.46
CA THR A 94 2.60 -0.88 27.40
C THR A 94 1.71 0.27 26.94
N ALA A 95 1.74 0.61 25.65
CA ALA A 95 0.86 1.61 25.05
C ALA A 95 -0.61 1.26 25.27
N ARG A 96 -0.99 -0.01 25.08
CA ARG A 96 -2.37 -0.49 25.25
C ARG A 96 -2.84 -0.48 26.71
N THR A 97 -1.96 -0.67 27.69
CA THR A 97 -2.34 -0.74 29.11
C THR A 97 -2.20 0.58 29.85
N ASN A 98 -1.42 1.54 29.32
CA ASN A 98 -1.16 2.86 29.93
C ASN A 98 -1.61 4.00 29.00
N PHE A 99 -2.68 3.80 28.23
CA PHE A 99 -3.14 4.77 27.23
C PHE A 99 -3.64 6.10 27.83
N ASP A 100 -3.97 6.08 29.11
CA ASP A 100 -4.42 7.21 29.92
C ASP A 100 -3.27 8.00 30.56
N CYS A 101 -2.05 7.45 30.56
CA CYS A 101 -0.86 8.10 31.12
C CYS A 101 -0.03 8.77 30.02
N ASN A 102 -0.18 10.10 29.90
CA ASN A 102 0.48 10.90 28.87
C ASN A 102 2.02 10.73 28.87
N GLU A 103 2.65 10.76 30.04
CA GLU A 103 4.11 10.60 30.16
C GLU A 103 4.58 9.24 29.64
N ARG A 104 3.87 8.15 29.97
CA ARG A 104 4.17 6.82 29.42
C ARG A 104 3.96 6.75 27.92
N MET A 105 2.95 7.43 27.39
CA MET A 105 2.68 7.44 25.95
C MET A 105 3.76 8.22 25.16
N LYS A 106 4.33 9.28 25.75
CA LYS A 106 5.49 9.98 25.17
C LYS A 106 6.70 9.04 25.08
N GLU A 107 6.99 8.28 26.14
CA GLU A 107 8.07 7.28 26.15
C GLU A 107 7.87 6.23 25.04
N VAL A 108 6.64 5.69 24.91
CA VAL A 108 6.26 4.75 23.85
C VAL A 108 6.54 5.34 22.46
N MET A 109 6.08 6.56 22.20
CA MET A 109 6.27 7.19 20.90
C MET A 109 7.74 7.47 20.60
N GLN A 110 8.54 7.87 21.59
CA GLN A 110 9.99 8.06 21.41
C GLN A 110 10.67 6.75 21.00
N VAL A 111 10.32 5.63 21.62
CA VAL A 111 10.89 4.31 21.28
C VAL A 111 10.48 3.90 19.87
N LEU A 112 9.19 4.03 19.52
CA LEU A 112 8.68 3.64 18.20
C LEU A 112 9.13 4.55 17.06
N SER A 113 9.53 5.78 17.37
CA SER A 113 10.03 6.75 16.37
C SER A 113 11.55 6.70 16.19
N HIS A 114 12.28 5.94 17.02
CA HIS A 114 13.74 5.89 16.94
C HIS A 114 14.21 5.06 15.74
N GLU A 115 15.10 5.61 14.92
CA GLU A 115 15.69 4.88 13.79
C GLU A 115 16.74 3.85 14.27
N PRO A 116 16.74 2.61 13.76
CA PRO A 116 17.78 1.63 14.10
C PRO A 116 19.14 2.10 13.55
N LYS A 117 20.11 2.35 14.44
CA LYS A 117 21.45 2.89 14.08
C LYS A 117 22.33 1.93 13.26
N ASP A 118 21.97 0.64 13.17
CA ASP A 118 22.86 -0.41 12.66
C ASP A 118 22.66 -0.77 11.18
N LYS A 119 21.76 -0.12 10.44
CA LYS A 119 21.55 -0.39 9.01
C LYS A 119 21.75 0.87 8.16
N LYS A 120 22.93 0.98 7.53
CA LYS A 120 23.18 1.92 6.42
C LYS A 120 22.28 1.57 5.24
N GLY A 121 21.10 2.16 5.21
CA GLY A 121 20.07 2.02 4.18
C GLY A 121 18.74 2.47 4.75
N ALA A 122 17.86 3.01 3.91
CA ALA A 122 16.57 3.66 4.19
C ALA A 122 15.64 2.86 5.15
N THR A 123 16.01 2.77 6.42
CA THR A 123 15.31 1.99 7.44
C THR A 123 14.55 2.98 8.30
N SER A 124 13.36 3.34 7.83
CA SER A 124 12.39 4.19 8.54
C SER A 124 12.10 3.66 9.95
N SER A 125 11.70 4.53 10.86
CA SER A 125 11.30 4.13 12.22
C SER A 125 10.20 3.05 12.20
N PRO A 126 10.05 2.23 13.26
CA PRO A 126 8.95 1.28 13.38
C PRO A 126 7.57 1.93 13.13
N ALA A 127 7.35 3.14 13.63
CA ALA A 127 6.12 3.90 13.40
C ALA A 127 5.91 4.21 11.92
N ASP A 128 6.93 4.74 11.24
CA ASP A 128 6.88 5.08 9.82
C ASP A 128 6.66 3.82 8.96
N ALA A 129 7.33 2.72 9.30
CA ALA A 129 7.19 1.46 8.60
C ALA A 129 5.76 0.89 8.73
N ILE A 130 5.13 1.02 9.90
CA ILE A 130 3.72 0.65 10.10
C ILE A 130 2.81 1.52 9.23
N LEU A 131 3.00 2.85 9.25
CA LEU A 131 2.21 3.80 8.46
C LEU A 131 2.34 3.54 6.96
N GLN A 132 3.57 3.39 6.47
CA GLN A 132 3.84 3.12 5.07
C GLN A 132 3.15 1.82 4.62
N ARG A 133 3.31 0.72 5.37
CA ARG A 133 2.69 -0.56 5.01
C ARG A 133 1.17 -0.49 5.02
N THR A 134 0.59 0.18 6.02
CA THR A 134 -0.86 0.37 6.12
C THR A 134 -1.39 1.18 4.94
N SER A 135 -0.67 2.24 4.53
CA SER A 135 -0.99 3.03 3.35
C SER A 135 -0.93 2.20 2.06
N ILE A 136 0.11 1.38 1.88
CA ILE A 136 0.24 0.49 0.72
C ILE A 136 -0.92 -0.50 0.65
N ILE A 137 -1.29 -1.12 1.78
CA ILE A 137 -2.43 -2.04 1.86
C ILE A 137 -3.71 -1.33 1.44
N GLY A 138 -3.95 -0.11 1.96
CA GLY A 138 -5.11 0.71 1.59
C GLY A 138 -5.16 1.00 0.08
N GLN A 139 -4.05 1.45 -0.50
CA GLN A 139 -3.97 1.73 -1.94
C GLN A 139 -4.23 0.51 -2.82
N ILE A 140 -3.72 -0.67 -2.43
CA ILE A 140 -3.98 -1.92 -3.16
C ILE A 140 -5.47 -2.28 -3.09
N PHE A 141 -6.11 -2.12 -1.93
CA PHE A 141 -7.55 -2.36 -1.80
C PHE A 141 -8.37 -1.37 -2.63
N SER A 142 -8.10 -0.08 -2.55
CA SER A 142 -8.83 0.92 -3.35
C SER A 142 -8.70 0.64 -4.85
N PHE A 143 -7.50 0.32 -5.34
CA PHE A 143 -7.29 -0.06 -6.74
C PHE A 143 -8.06 -1.34 -7.12
N ARG A 144 -8.03 -2.37 -6.26
CA ARG A 144 -8.77 -3.62 -6.50
C ARG A 144 -10.27 -3.37 -6.57
N ASP A 145 -10.79 -2.54 -5.68
CA ASP A 145 -12.23 -2.28 -5.60
C ASP A 145 -12.68 -1.45 -6.81
N ALA A 146 -11.89 -0.47 -7.24
CA ALA A 146 -12.12 0.26 -8.49
C ALA A 146 -12.12 -0.66 -9.72
N LEU A 147 -11.22 -1.65 -9.76
CA LEU A 147 -11.19 -2.66 -10.83
C LEU A 147 -12.46 -3.54 -10.84
N HIS A 148 -12.98 -3.94 -9.68
CA HIS A 148 -14.23 -4.69 -9.59
C HIS A 148 -15.42 -3.84 -10.04
N VAL A 149 -15.51 -2.59 -9.58
CA VAL A 149 -16.55 -1.65 -10.02
C VAL A 149 -16.51 -1.44 -11.53
N ALA A 150 -15.32 -1.38 -12.13
CA ALA A 150 -15.14 -1.25 -13.57
C ALA A 150 -15.57 -2.50 -14.37
N LEU A 151 -15.58 -3.68 -13.76
CA LEU A 151 -16.06 -4.92 -14.39
C LEU A 151 -17.60 -5.03 -14.38
N GLU A 152 -18.25 -4.42 -13.39
CA GLU A 152 -19.72 -4.46 -13.22
C GLU A 152 -20.47 -3.49 -14.14
N GLN A 153 -19.75 -2.60 -14.86
CA GLN A 153 -20.29 -1.56 -15.75
C GLN A 153 -20.12 -1.92 -17.22
#